data_AF-V4HNL5-F1
#
_entry.id   AF-V4HNL5-F1
#
_cell.length_a   1.000
_cell.length_b   1.000
_cell.length_c   1.000
_cell.angle_alpha   90.00
_cell.angle_beta   90.00
_cell.angle_gamma   90.00
#
_symmetry.space_group_name_H-M   'P 1'
#
loop_
_entity.id
_entity.type
_entity.pdbx_description
1 polymer ?
#
loop_
_entity_poly.entity_id
_entity_poly.type
_entity_poly.pdbx_seq_one_letter_code
_entity_poly.pdbx_strand_id
1 'polypeptide(L)'
;MTTFSASDSNLQAGETATISIVLSEASTTFSVSDISVSGGTLSNFTTTSSTQYSVLFTPTADSESNATLDIAADTFTDGAGNNNTAATQLPITVDTKAPSGHGISFSDSYIPTQKKQRHPLPLAARKWGQHTATPFRAAMVAQR
;
A
#
# COMPACT_ATOMS: atom_id res chain seq x y z
N MET A 1 -21.86 12.22 -29.02
CA MET A 1 -20.63 11.66 -28.40
C MET A 1 -20.19 10.45 -29.20
N THR A 2 -18.92 10.37 -29.60
CA THR A 2 -18.38 9.19 -30.33
C THR A 2 -17.38 8.40 -29.50
N THR A 3 -16.67 9.05 -28.58
CA THR A 3 -15.73 8.36 -27.68
C THR A 3 -15.76 8.97 -26.30
N PHE A 4 -15.86 8.12 -25.29
CA PHE A 4 -15.63 8.45 -23.89
C PHE A 4 -14.90 7.29 -23.23
N SER A 5 -13.60 7.41 -23.06
CA SER A 5 -12.76 6.29 -22.63
C SER A 5 -11.60 6.76 -21.77
N ALA A 6 -11.19 5.90 -20.85
CA ALA A 6 -9.98 6.10 -20.06
C ALA A 6 -8.81 5.32 -20.69
N SER A 7 -7.61 5.88 -20.60
CA SER A 7 -6.36 5.17 -20.96
C SER A 7 -6.13 3.96 -20.08
N ASP A 8 -6.60 4.01 -18.84
CA ASP A 8 -6.65 2.91 -17.89
C ASP A 8 -7.97 2.96 -17.12
N SER A 9 -8.60 1.81 -16.95
CA SER A 9 -9.87 1.65 -16.23
C SER A 9 -9.69 1.05 -14.84
N ASN A 10 -8.46 0.71 -14.44
CA ASN A 10 -8.14 0.17 -13.12
C ASN A 10 -6.93 0.90 -12.53
N LEU A 11 -7.16 1.75 -11.53
CA LEU A 11 -6.12 2.62 -10.98
C LEU A 11 -5.74 2.23 -9.56
N GLN A 12 -4.44 2.09 -9.35
CA GLN A 12 -3.81 1.85 -8.06
C GLN A 12 -3.27 3.14 -7.43
N ALA A 13 -2.71 3.03 -6.22
CA ALA A 13 -2.10 4.15 -5.50
C ALA A 13 -1.01 4.84 -6.34
N GLY A 14 -1.19 6.16 -6.58
CA GLY A 14 -0.24 6.99 -7.32
C GLY A 14 -0.44 6.98 -8.85
N GLU A 15 -1.40 6.22 -9.36
CA GLU A 15 -1.71 6.16 -10.79
C GLU A 15 -2.75 7.21 -11.20
N THR A 16 -2.75 7.54 -12.49
CA THR A 16 -3.69 8.49 -13.09
C THR A 16 -4.11 7.99 -14.47
N ALA A 17 -5.34 8.28 -14.88
CA ALA A 17 -5.84 7.94 -16.22
C ALA A 17 -6.05 9.19 -17.07
N THR A 18 -5.65 9.13 -18.34
CA THR A 18 -6.05 10.14 -19.33
C THR A 18 -7.41 9.76 -19.90
N ILE A 19 -8.38 10.65 -19.77
CA ILE A 19 -9.73 10.49 -20.30
C ILE A 19 -9.80 11.16 -21.65
N SER A 20 -10.08 10.37 -22.68
CA SER A 20 -10.25 10.84 -24.06
C SER A 20 -11.73 11.00 -24.36
N ILE A 21 -12.09 12.21 -24.81
CA ILE A 21 -13.46 12.59 -25.17
C ILE A 21 -13.46 13.03 -26.62
N VAL A 22 -14.31 12.39 -27.42
CA VAL A 22 -14.54 12.77 -28.82
C VAL A 22 -16.03 13.03 -29.01
N LEU A 23 -16.33 14.25 -29.44
CA LEU A 23 -17.67 14.66 -29.81
C LEU A 23 -17.96 14.28 -31.26
N SER A 24 -19.24 14.03 -31.57
CA SER A 24 -19.69 13.77 -32.95
C SER A 24 -19.56 15.01 -33.84
N GLU A 25 -19.65 16.20 -33.23
CA GLU A 25 -19.60 17.50 -33.88
C GLU A 25 -18.84 18.49 -32.98
N ALA A 26 -18.39 19.60 -33.57
CA ALA A 26 -17.68 20.62 -32.82
C ALA A 26 -18.61 21.35 -31.85
N SER A 27 -18.19 21.47 -30.59
CA SER A 27 -18.88 22.26 -29.58
C SER A 27 -18.15 23.57 -29.33
N THR A 28 -18.91 24.64 -29.08
CA THR A 28 -18.39 25.95 -28.68
C THR A 28 -18.45 26.18 -27.16
N THR A 29 -19.17 25.32 -26.43
CA THR A 29 -19.42 25.49 -24.99
C THR A 29 -18.91 24.34 -24.13
N PHE A 30 -18.46 23.22 -24.74
CA PHE A 30 -17.96 22.07 -23.99
C PHE A 30 -16.71 22.42 -23.18
N SER A 31 -16.73 22.03 -21.91
CA SER A 31 -15.72 22.37 -20.91
C SER A 31 -15.63 21.29 -19.84
N VAL A 32 -14.62 21.40 -18.97
CA VAL A 32 -14.44 20.44 -17.86
C VAL A 32 -15.61 20.44 -16.86
N SER A 33 -16.37 21.53 -16.74
CA SER A 33 -17.53 21.60 -15.84
C SER A 33 -18.72 20.75 -16.31
N ASP A 34 -18.74 20.37 -17.58
CA ASP A 34 -19.78 19.50 -18.14
C ASP A 34 -19.53 18.02 -17.82
N ILE A 35 -18.36 17.71 -17.24
CA ILE A 35 -17.95 16.39 -16.81
C ILE A 35 -18.16 16.28 -15.31
N SER A 36 -19.13 15.47 -14.90
CA SER A 36 -19.30 15.11 -13.50
C SER A 36 -18.40 13.92 -13.16
N VAL A 37 -17.79 13.96 -11.98
CA VAL A 37 -16.86 12.93 -11.51
C VAL A 37 -17.16 12.56 -10.07
N SER A 38 -17.06 11.26 -9.79
CA SER A 38 -17.10 10.68 -8.45
C SER A 38 -15.84 9.84 -8.22
N GLY A 39 -15.40 9.74 -6.97
CA GLY A 39 -14.23 8.91 -6.61
C GLY A 39 -12.87 9.49 -7.00
N GLY A 40 -12.80 10.75 -7.44
CA GLY A 40 -11.52 11.41 -7.76
C GLY A 40 -11.67 12.85 -8.22
N THR A 41 -10.64 13.37 -8.87
CA THR A 41 -10.56 14.75 -9.37
C THR A 41 -10.11 14.77 -10.83
N LEU A 42 -10.53 15.82 -11.55
CA LEU A 42 -10.14 16.10 -12.92
C LEU A 42 -9.15 17.26 -12.96
N SER A 43 -8.11 17.14 -13.77
CA SER A 43 -7.07 18.15 -13.97
C SER A 43 -6.56 18.13 -15.41
N ASN A 44 -5.72 19.10 -15.79
CA ASN A 44 -5.08 19.14 -17.12
C ASN A 44 -6.07 18.97 -18.29
N PHE A 45 -7.23 19.65 -18.21
CA PHE A 45 -8.17 19.68 -19.34
C PHE A 45 -7.51 20.38 -20.52
N THR A 46 -7.49 19.71 -21.66
CA THR A 46 -6.84 20.15 -22.89
C THR A 46 -7.75 19.88 -24.08
N THR A 47 -7.78 20.85 -24.99
CA THR A 47 -8.51 20.75 -26.25
C THR A 47 -7.50 20.49 -27.36
N THR A 48 -7.56 19.30 -27.96
CA THR A 48 -6.65 18.91 -29.05
C THR A 48 -7.18 19.36 -30.41
N SER A 49 -8.51 19.32 -30.59
CA SER A 49 -9.20 19.86 -31.76
C SER A 49 -10.60 20.32 -31.37
N SER A 50 -11.38 20.85 -32.31
CA SER A 50 -12.76 21.29 -32.07
C SER A 50 -13.72 20.18 -31.58
N THR A 51 -13.33 18.92 -31.77
CA THR A 51 -14.11 17.74 -31.38
C THR A 51 -13.39 16.83 -30.38
N GLN A 52 -12.09 17.02 -30.14
CA GLN A 52 -11.27 16.12 -29.33
C GLN A 52 -10.73 16.84 -28.10
N TYR A 53 -10.98 16.24 -26.95
CA TYR A 53 -10.63 16.76 -25.64
C TYR A 53 -9.95 15.66 -24.82
N SER A 54 -9.04 16.08 -23.95
CA SER A 54 -8.33 15.20 -23.04
C SER A 54 -8.33 15.81 -21.64
N VAL A 55 -8.55 15.01 -20.62
CA VAL A 55 -8.50 15.44 -19.22
C VAL A 55 -7.85 14.35 -18.37
N LEU A 56 -7.07 14.73 -17.38
CA LEU A 56 -6.39 13.80 -16.48
C LEU A 56 -7.28 13.53 -15.26
N PHE A 57 -7.63 12.27 -15.06
CA PHE A 57 -8.32 11.79 -13.87
C PHE A 57 -7.31 11.27 -12.84
N THR A 58 -7.44 11.75 -11.60
CA THR A 58 -6.68 11.28 -10.44
C THR A 58 -7.66 10.70 -9.41
N PRO A 59 -7.55 9.40 -9.06
CA PRO A 59 -8.42 8.78 -8.08
C PRO A 59 -8.18 9.35 -6.68
N THR A 60 -9.20 9.26 -5.82
CA THR A 60 -9.06 9.63 -4.41
C THR A 60 -8.05 8.70 -3.74
N ALA A 61 -7.14 9.25 -2.93
CA ALA A 61 -6.19 8.44 -2.16
C ALA A 61 -6.91 7.62 -1.07
N ASP A 62 -6.29 6.51 -0.64
CA ASP A 62 -6.79 5.64 0.42
C ASP A 62 -8.22 5.12 0.21
N SER A 63 -8.60 4.86 -1.03
CA SER A 63 -9.95 4.44 -1.44
C SER A 63 -9.93 3.14 -2.23
N GLU A 64 -10.90 2.27 -1.95
CA GLU A 64 -11.24 1.06 -2.74
C GLU A 64 -12.58 1.24 -3.48
N SER A 65 -13.17 2.44 -3.44
CA SER A 65 -14.46 2.73 -4.06
C SER A 65 -14.28 3.10 -5.54
N ASN A 66 -15.05 2.44 -6.41
CA ASN A 66 -15.07 2.75 -7.84
C ASN A 66 -15.37 4.22 -8.10
N ALA A 67 -14.67 4.79 -9.07
CA ALA A 67 -14.94 6.10 -9.62
C ALA A 67 -15.88 5.99 -10.83
N THR A 68 -16.60 7.06 -11.11
CA THR A 68 -17.45 7.14 -12.31
C THR A 68 -17.41 8.56 -12.85
N LEU A 69 -17.20 8.66 -14.15
CA LEU A 69 -17.30 9.90 -14.90
C LEU A 69 -18.56 9.87 -15.75
N ASP A 70 -19.28 10.98 -15.77
CA ASP A 70 -20.54 11.10 -16.48
C ASP A 70 -20.67 12.49 -17.15
N ILE A 71 -21.27 12.48 -18.33
CA ILE A 71 -21.59 13.68 -19.13
C ILE A 71 -23.08 13.57 -19.46
N ALA A 72 -23.88 14.32 -18.72
CA ALA A 72 -25.33 14.32 -18.87
C ALA A 72 -25.77 14.95 -20.21
N ALA A 73 -27.04 14.74 -20.57
CA ALA A 73 -27.65 15.45 -21.70
C ALA A 73 -27.81 16.93 -21.37
N ASP A 74 -27.92 17.77 -22.41
CA ASP A 74 -28.24 19.19 -22.30
C ASP A 74 -27.25 20.02 -21.46
N THR A 75 -25.99 19.57 -21.35
CA THR A 75 -24.92 20.28 -20.63
C THR A 75 -24.12 21.21 -21.54
N PHE A 76 -24.01 20.90 -22.83
CA PHE A 76 -23.33 21.74 -23.81
C PHE A 76 -24.04 21.73 -25.17
N THR A 77 -23.71 22.73 -26.00
CA THR A 77 -24.29 22.89 -27.35
C THR A 77 -23.24 22.83 -28.45
N ASP A 78 -23.68 22.46 -29.65
CA ASP A 78 -22.90 22.64 -30.87
C ASP A 78 -22.93 24.11 -31.37
N GLY A 79 -22.26 24.37 -32.49
CA GLY A 79 -22.23 25.70 -33.11
C GLY A 79 -23.59 26.18 -33.68
N ALA A 80 -24.56 25.29 -33.87
CA ALA A 80 -25.92 25.60 -34.29
C ALA A 80 -26.88 25.78 -33.11
N GLY A 81 -26.41 25.55 -31.88
CA GLY A 81 -27.20 25.65 -30.65
C GLY A 81 -27.98 24.38 -30.31
N ASN A 82 -27.68 23.23 -30.93
CA ASN A 82 -28.28 21.95 -30.55
C ASN A 82 -27.61 21.40 -29.30
N ASN A 83 -28.41 20.92 -28.35
CA ASN A 83 -27.93 20.31 -27.12
C ASN A 83 -27.31 18.93 -27.36
N ASN A 84 -26.36 18.55 -26.51
CA ASN A 84 -25.78 17.21 -26.51
C ASN A 84 -26.74 16.16 -25.93
N THR A 85 -26.56 14.92 -26.39
CA THR A 85 -27.14 13.74 -25.74
C THR A 85 -26.23 13.28 -24.60
N ALA A 86 -26.80 12.60 -23.59
CA ALA A 86 -26.04 11.98 -22.52
C ALA A 86 -25.04 10.95 -23.09
N ALA A 87 -23.84 10.91 -22.51
CA ALA A 87 -22.85 9.88 -22.79
C ALA A 87 -23.14 8.61 -21.97
N THR A 88 -22.66 7.47 -22.42
CA THR A 88 -22.59 6.28 -21.56
C THR A 88 -21.59 6.55 -20.44
N GLN A 89 -21.98 6.28 -19.19
CA GLN A 89 -21.09 6.47 -18.04
C GLN A 89 -19.81 5.66 -18.17
N LEU A 90 -18.71 6.26 -17.69
CA LEU A 90 -17.38 5.65 -17.72
C LEU A 90 -16.97 5.25 -16.30
N PRO A 91 -17.10 3.97 -15.92
CA PRO A 91 -16.64 3.47 -14.64
C PRO A 91 -15.11 3.26 -14.64
N ILE A 92 -14.48 3.53 -13.50
CA ILE A 92 -13.06 3.27 -13.24
C ILE A 92 -12.96 2.53 -11.90
N THR A 93 -12.32 1.37 -11.87
CA THR A 93 -12.03 0.66 -10.62
C THR A 93 -10.83 1.31 -9.94
N VAL A 94 -10.89 1.44 -8.62
CA VAL A 94 -9.87 2.15 -7.84
C VAL A 94 -9.44 1.29 -6.64
N ASP A 95 -8.14 1.13 -6.48
CA ASP A 95 -7.50 0.52 -5.29
C ASP A 95 -6.26 1.33 -4.90
N THR A 96 -6.48 2.47 -4.24
CA THR A 96 -5.42 3.36 -3.77
C THR A 96 -5.10 3.16 -2.30
N LYS A 97 -5.67 2.13 -1.67
CA LYS A 97 -5.55 1.91 -0.24
C LYS A 97 -4.20 1.28 0.11
N ALA A 98 -3.48 1.93 1.01
CA ALA A 98 -2.19 1.43 1.47
C ALA A 98 -2.35 0.05 2.17
N PRO A 99 -1.39 -0.88 1.99
CA PRO A 99 -1.38 -2.14 2.74
C PRO A 99 -1.31 -1.89 4.24
N SER A 100 -2.28 -2.41 5.00
CA SER A 100 -2.29 -2.40 6.47
C SER A 100 -1.94 -3.77 7.04
N GLY A 101 -1.30 -3.83 8.22
CA GLY A 101 -1.19 -5.09 8.99
C GLY A 101 0.23 -5.58 9.31
N HIS A 102 1.26 -4.77 9.08
CA HIS A 102 2.63 -5.15 9.46
C HIS A 102 2.89 -4.70 10.91
N GLY A 103 2.73 -5.62 11.85
CA GLY A 103 3.03 -5.39 13.26
C GLY A 103 3.76 -6.58 13.86
N ILE A 104 5.08 -6.44 14.09
CA ILE A 104 5.84 -7.37 14.93
C ILE A 104 5.67 -6.97 16.39
N SER A 105 4.78 -7.66 17.10
CA SER A 105 4.62 -7.51 18.55
C SER A 105 5.56 -8.46 19.26
N PHE A 106 6.70 -7.97 19.74
CA PHE A 106 7.55 -8.72 20.66
C PHE A 106 6.98 -8.56 22.08
N SER A 107 6.13 -9.49 22.51
CA SER A 107 5.80 -9.65 23.92
C SER A 107 6.95 -10.38 24.61
N ASP A 108 8.03 -9.68 24.94
CA ASP A 108 9.05 -10.28 25.79
C ASP A 108 8.61 -10.21 27.25
N SER A 109 8.15 -11.34 27.77
CA SER A 109 8.11 -11.57 29.20
C SER A 109 8.61 -12.98 29.54
N TYR A 110 9.46 -13.57 28.70
CA TYR A 110 10.10 -14.85 28.99
C TYR A 110 11.62 -14.67 29.08
N ILE A 111 12.05 -14.10 30.21
CA ILE A 111 13.39 -14.38 30.76
C ILE A 111 13.23 -15.60 31.66
N PRO A 112 13.41 -16.86 31.19
CA PRO A 112 13.62 -17.94 32.11
C PRO A 112 15.00 -17.69 32.72
N THR A 113 15.03 -17.18 33.94
CA THR A 113 16.18 -17.43 34.81
C THR A 113 16.41 -18.93 34.73
N GLN A 114 17.51 -19.35 34.10
CA GLN A 114 17.95 -20.73 34.13
C GLN A 114 18.20 -21.08 35.60
N LYS A 115 17.15 -21.51 36.30
CA LYS A 115 17.29 -22.19 37.58
C LYS A 115 18.05 -23.45 37.22
N LYS A 116 19.37 -23.37 37.42
CA LYS A 116 20.35 -24.45 37.29
C LYS A 116 19.68 -25.73 37.76
N GLN A 117 19.18 -26.53 36.81
CA GLN A 117 18.65 -27.86 37.10
C GLN A 117 19.86 -28.71 37.49
N ARG A 118 20.27 -28.60 38.76
CA ARG A 118 21.17 -29.58 39.35
C ARG A 118 20.31 -30.80 39.58
N HIS A 119 20.36 -31.73 38.64
CA HIS A 119 19.91 -33.10 38.84
C HIS A 119 20.54 -33.57 40.18
N PRO A 120 19.75 -33.94 41.20
CA PRO A 120 20.33 -34.49 42.42
C PRO A 120 20.96 -35.83 42.05
N LEU A 121 22.27 -35.97 42.26
CA LEU A 121 22.93 -37.27 42.12
C LEU A 121 22.27 -38.25 43.10
N PRO A 122 21.91 -39.47 42.68
CA PRO A 122 21.37 -40.46 43.59
C PRO A 122 22.40 -40.79 44.68
N LEU A 123 21.93 -40.88 45.92
CA LEU A 123 22.73 -41.16 47.10
C LEU A 123 23.12 -42.65 47.14
N ALA A 124 23.96 -43.11 46.20
CA ALA A 124 24.56 -44.45 46.25
C ALA A 124 25.84 -44.57 45.41
N ALA A 125 26.95 -44.79 46.12
CA ALA A 125 28.13 -45.54 45.71
C ALA A 125 28.98 -45.05 44.52
N ARG A 126 30.12 -44.43 44.86
CA ARG A 126 31.41 -44.91 44.33
C ARG A 126 32.54 -44.58 45.29
N LYS A 127 33.04 -45.62 45.98
CA LYS A 127 34.29 -45.58 46.75
C LYS A 127 35.41 -45.07 45.84
N TRP A 128 36.03 -43.96 46.21
CA TRP A 128 37.41 -43.67 45.83
C TRP A 128 38.23 -43.64 47.11
N GLY A 129 38.81 -44.80 47.42
CA GLY A 129 39.90 -44.88 48.37
C GLY A 129 41.21 -44.54 47.70
N GLN A 130 42.09 -43.92 48.48
CA GLN A 130 43.55 -43.85 48.33
C GLN A 130 44.08 -42.94 47.22
N HIS A 131 44.41 -41.70 47.57
CA HIS A 131 45.67 -41.07 47.19
C HIS A 131 46.09 -40.13 48.33
N THR A 132 46.97 -40.62 49.21
CA THR A 132 47.59 -39.79 50.25
C THR A 132 48.55 -38.81 49.58
N ALA A 133 48.25 -37.51 49.68
CA ALA A 133 49.20 -36.47 49.30
C ALA A 133 50.27 -36.35 50.41
N THR A 134 51.52 -36.67 50.08
CA THR A 134 52.71 -36.44 50.92
C THR A 134 52.96 -34.93 51.05
N PRO A 135 53.04 -34.34 52.25
CA PRO A 135 53.50 -32.96 52.37
C PRO A 135 55.03 -32.88 52.27
N PHE A 136 55.53 -32.03 51.37
CA PHE A 136 56.91 -31.54 51.43
C PHE A 136 57.06 -30.65 52.66
N ARG A 137 57.95 -31.04 53.59
CA ARG A 137 58.40 -30.14 54.67
C ARG A 137 59.91 -29.94 54.56
N ALA A 138 60.29 -28.72 54.22
CA ALA A 138 61.65 -28.21 54.26
C ALA A 138 61.99 -27.69 55.66
N ALA A 139 63.18 -28.05 56.18
CA ALA A 139 64.05 -27.32 57.10
C ALA A 139 65.09 -28.33 57.67
N MET A 140 66.35 -28.30 57.23
CA MET A 140 67.49 -27.54 57.78
C MET A 140 68.06 -28.04 59.14
N VAL A 141 69.35 -28.39 59.07
CA VAL A 141 70.46 -28.10 60.01
C VAL A 141 70.80 -29.07 61.18
N ALA A 142 72.00 -29.65 61.00
CA ALA A 142 73.11 -29.95 61.94
C ALA A 142 72.91 -30.81 63.22
N GLN A 143 73.80 -31.79 63.42
CA GLN A 143 74.93 -31.66 64.36
C GLN A 143 75.80 -32.94 64.41
N ARG A 144 77.12 -32.69 64.30
CA ARG A 144 78.31 -33.41 64.80
C ARG A 144 78.55 -34.87 64.42
#